data_AF-A0A4D6SZZ5-F1
#
_entry.id   AF-A0A4D6SZZ5-F1
#
_cell.length_a   1.000
_cell.length_b   1.000
_cell.length_c   1.000
_cell.angle_alpha   90.00
_cell.angle_beta   90.00
_cell.angle_gamma   90.00
#
_symmetry.space_group_name_H-M   'P 1'
#
loop_
_entity.id
_entity.type
_entity.pdbx_description
1 polymer ?
#
loop_
_entity_poly.entity_id
_entity_poly.type
_entity_poly.pdbx_seq_one_letter_code
_entity_poly.pdbx_strand_id
1 'polypeptide(L)'
;TFDVSLLTIEEGIFEVKATAGDTHLGGEDFDNRMVNHFVQEFKRKNKKDISGSPRALRRSRTACERAKRTLSSTAQTTIEIDSLY
;
A
#
# COMPACT_ATOMS: atom_id res chain seq x y z
N THR A 1 -4.98 2.92 -9.16
CA THR A 1 -5.09 2.60 -10.58
C THR A 1 -3.69 2.41 -11.12
N PHE A 2 -3.58 1.59 -12.16
CA PHE A 2 -2.36 1.35 -12.91
C PHE A 2 -2.68 1.62 -14.37
N ASP A 3 -2.14 2.70 -14.91
CA ASP A 3 -2.49 3.18 -16.25
C ASP A 3 -1.21 3.31 -17.09
N VAL A 4 -1.27 2.86 -18.34
CA VAL A 4 -0.18 2.91 -19.31
C VAL A 4 -0.70 3.52 -20.61
N SER A 5 -0.01 4.56 -21.08
CA SER A 5 -0.32 5.23 -22.35
C SER A 5 0.91 5.23 -23.24
N LEU A 6 0.70 4.96 -24.53
CA LEU A 6 1.69 5.12 -25.59
C LEU A 6 1.44 6.46 -26.28
N LEU A 7 2.46 7.32 -26.32
CA LEU A 7 2.36 8.67 -26.91
C LEU A 7 3.45 8.90 -27.95
N THR A 8 3.10 9.69 -28.97
CA THR A 8 4.04 10.34 -29.89
C THR A 8 4.15 11.82 -29.51
N ILE A 9 5.37 12.37 -29.50
CA ILE A 9 5.63 13.77 -29.16
C ILE A 9 6.42 14.41 -30.30
N GLU A 10 5.82 15.35 -31.00
CA GLU A 10 6.42 16.05 -32.15
C GLU A 10 6.06 17.54 -32.10
N GLU A 11 7.06 18.42 -32.17
CA GLU A 11 6.86 19.89 -32.18
C GLU A 11 5.94 20.43 -31.06
N GLY A 12 5.92 19.79 -29.89
CA GLY A 12 5.07 20.16 -28.76
C GLY A 12 3.63 19.63 -28.84
N ILE A 13 3.30 18.85 -29.87
CA ILE A 13 2.04 18.09 -29.98
C ILE A 13 2.22 16.75 -29.29
N PHE A 14 1.27 16.42 -28.40
CA PHE A 14 1.19 15.14 -27.70
C PHE A 14 0.02 14.33 -28.28
N GLU A 15 0.32 13.24 -28.99
CA GLU A 15 -0.71 12.37 -29.57
C GLU A 15 -0.73 11.01 -28.84
N VAL A 16 -1.88 10.65 -28.28
CA VAL A 16 -2.07 9.34 -27.63
C VAL A 16 -2.40 8.30 -28.70
N LYS A 17 -1.57 7.27 -28.82
CA LYS A 17 -1.75 6.17 -29.78
C LYS A 17 -2.52 4.99 -29.18
N ALA A 18 -2.32 4.71 -27.91
CA ALA A 18 -3.00 3.66 -27.18
C ALA A 18 -2.99 3.93 -25.68
N THR A 19 -4.01 3.44 -24.97
CA THR A 19 -4.10 3.46 -23.50
C THR A 19 -4.67 2.13 -23.02
N ALA A 20 -4.10 1.60 -21.94
CA ALA A 20 -4.61 0.44 -21.22
C ALA A 20 -4.35 0.61 -19.72
N GLY A 21 -5.10 -0.08 -18.87
CA GLY A 21 -4.91 0.03 -17.43
C GLY A 21 -5.85 -0.85 -16.61
N ASP A 22 -5.62 -0.86 -15.30
CA ASP A 22 -6.43 -1.51 -14.28
C ASP A 22 -6.82 -0.49 -13.20
N THR A 23 -8.13 -0.26 -13.07
CA THR A 23 -8.69 0.70 -12.10
C THR A 23 -8.67 0.17 -10.67
N HIS A 24 -8.47 -1.13 -10.47
CA HIS A 24 -8.48 -1.79 -9.16
C HIS A 24 -7.08 -2.23 -8.70
N LEU A 25 -6.03 -1.81 -9.40
CA LEU A 25 -4.65 -2.07 -9.02
C LEU A 25 -3.96 -0.76 -8.62
N GLY A 26 -3.30 -0.73 -7.46
CA GLY A 26 -2.57 0.45 -7.01
C GLY A 26 -1.83 0.25 -5.70
N GLY A 27 -1.34 1.36 -5.13
CA GLY A 27 -0.57 1.34 -3.90
C GLY A 27 -1.35 0.80 -2.69
N GLU A 28 -2.68 0.93 -2.69
CA GLU A 28 -3.54 0.47 -1.60
C GLU A 28 -3.61 -1.06 -1.53
N ASP A 29 -3.44 -1.78 -2.64
CA ASP A 29 -3.40 -3.25 -2.63
C ASP A 29 -2.20 -3.78 -1.85
N PHE A 30 -1.05 -3.12 -2.01
CA PHE A 30 0.13 -3.41 -1.21
C PHE A 30 -0.09 -3.08 0.26
N ASP A 31 -0.70 -1.93 0.56
CA ASP A 31 -1.02 -1.54 1.94
C ASP A 31 -1.98 -2.56 2.59
N ASN A 32 -3.01 -3.01 1.87
CA ASN A 32 -3.95 -4.03 2.31
C ASN A 32 -3.25 -5.36 2.61
N ARG A 33 -2.36 -5.82 1.73
CA ARG A 33 -1.58 -7.06 1.95
C ARG A 33 -0.66 -6.93 3.17
N MET A 34 0.00 -5.79 3.34
CA MET A 34 0.85 -5.53 4.51
C MET A 34 0.04 -5.50 5.81
N VAL A 35 -1.11 -4.82 5.83
CA VAL A 35 -2.00 -4.79 7.00
C VAL A 35 -2.48 -6.20 7.34
N ASN A 36 -2.92 -6.98 6.36
CA ASN A 36 -3.36 -8.35 6.59
C ASN A 36 -2.24 -9.21 7.19
N HIS A 37 -1.03 -9.11 6.64
CA HIS A 37 0.14 -9.78 7.19
C HIS A 37 0.42 -9.35 8.64
N PHE A 38 0.38 -8.04 8.92
CA PHE A 38 0.60 -7.50 10.26
C PHE A 38 -0.47 -7.96 11.27
N VAL A 39 -1.76 -8.00 10.87
CA VAL A 39 -2.85 -8.49 11.72
C VAL A 39 -2.65 -9.96 12.08
N GLN A 40 -2.26 -10.80 11.12
CA GLN A 40 -1.97 -12.22 11.38
C GLN A 40 -0.75 -12.38 12.30
N GLU A 41 0.33 -11.63 12.05
CA GLU A 41 1.52 -11.64 12.89
C GLU A 41 1.23 -11.15 14.32
N PHE A 42 0.42 -10.10 14.47
CA PHE A 42 0.01 -9.59 15.77
C PHE A 42 -0.83 -10.63 16.52
N LYS A 43 -1.77 -11.30 15.84
CA LYS A 43 -2.56 -12.40 16.40
C LYS A 43 -1.69 -13.56 16.84
N ARG A 44 -0.70 -13.95 16.03
CA ARG A 44 0.24 -15.02 16.34
C ARG A 44 1.11 -14.70 17.55
N LYS A 45 1.66 -13.48 17.62
CA LYS A 45 2.61 -13.06 18.68
C LYS A 45 1.92 -12.68 19.99
N ASN A 46 0.79 -11.98 19.93
CA ASN A 46 0.11 -11.41 21.09
C ASN A 46 -1.16 -12.16 21.49
N LYS A 47 -1.56 -13.18 20.74
CA LYS A 47 -2.80 -13.97 20.94
C LYS A 47 -4.07 -13.10 20.97
N LYS A 48 -4.02 -11.93 20.33
CA LYS A 48 -5.13 -10.96 20.24
C LYS A 48 -5.44 -10.65 18.79
N ASP A 49 -6.72 -10.67 18.45
CA ASP A 49 -7.20 -10.33 17.11
C ASP A 49 -7.64 -8.87 17.04
N ILE A 50 -6.92 -8.06 16.25
CA ILE A 50 -7.22 -6.64 16.06
C ILE A 50 -8.14 -6.37 14.87
N SER A 51 -8.51 -7.41 14.10
CA SER A 51 -9.37 -7.26 12.91
C SER A 51 -10.75 -6.70 13.25
N GLY A 52 -11.25 -6.92 14.46
CA GLY A 52 -12.50 -6.36 14.95
C GLY A 52 -12.43 -4.89 15.39
N SER A 53 -11.26 -4.25 15.38
CA SER A 53 -11.08 -2.86 15.80
C SER A 53 -10.79 -1.95 14.60
N PRO A 54 -11.78 -1.20 14.09
CA PRO A 54 -11.58 -0.27 12.98
C PRO A 54 -10.50 0.77 13.28
N ARG A 55 -10.39 1.19 14.55
CA ARG A 55 -9.35 2.12 15.01
C ARG A 55 -7.96 1.50 14.89
N ALA A 56 -7.77 0.27 15.36
CA ALA A 56 -6.49 -0.43 15.26
C ALA A 56 -6.10 -0.64 13.79
N LEU A 57 -7.04 -1.12 12.97
CA LEU A 57 -6.81 -1.33 11.53
C LEU A 57 -6.42 -0.05 10.80
N ARG A 58 -7.07 1.08 11.10
CA ARG A 58 -6.70 2.38 10.51
C ARG A 58 -5.27 2.78 10.89
N ARG A 59 -4.86 2.60 12.15
CA ARG A 59 -3.50 2.89 12.60
C ARG A 59 -2.47 1.98 11.93
N SER A 60 -2.76 0.68 11.83
CA SER A 60 -1.93 -0.29 11.11
C SER A 60 -1.77 0.08 9.64
N ARG A 61 -2.84 0.52 8.96
CA ARG A 61 -2.79 0.96 7.57
C ARG A 61 -1.87 2.14 7.35
N THR A 62 -2.00 3.18 8.16
CA THR A 62 -1.10 4.36 8.08
C THR A 62 0.36 3.98 8.33
N ALA A 63 0.63 3.08 9.26
CA ALA A 63 1.99 2.63 9.53
C ALA A 63 2.55 1.73 8.40
N CYS A 64 1.72 0.86 7.81
CA CYS A 64 2.09 0.02 6.67
C CYS A 64 2.37 0.88 5.42
N GLU A 65 1.58 1.91 5.14
CA GLU A 65 1.82 2.82 4.00
C GLU A 65 3.18 3.52 4.15
N ARG A 66 3.49 4.03 5.36
CA ARG A 66 4.80 4.63 5.65
C ARG A 66 5.93 3.62 5.45
N ALA A 67 5.79 2.43 6.00
CA ALA A 67 6.77 1.35 5.85
C ALA A 67 6.97 0.96 4.39
N LYS A 68 5.90 0.82 3.60
CA LYS A 68 5.95 0.55 2.16
C LYS A 68 6.81 1.59 1.44
N ARG A 69 6.58 2.87 1.71
CA ARG A 69 7.34 3.97 1.10
C ARG A 69 8.82 3.92 1.48
N THR A 70 9.15 3.62 2.74
CA THR A 70 10.54 3.42 3.17
C THR A 70 11.19 2.23 2.47
N LEU A 71 10.48 1.12 2.34
CA LEU A 71 10.94 -0.10 1.68
C LEU A 71 11.17 0.07 0.17
N SER A 72 10.62 1.10 -0.47
CA SER A 72 10.96 1.44 -1.85
C SER A 72 12.42 1.86 -2.02
N SER A 73 13.11 2.25 -0.94
CA SER A 73 14.51 2.66 -0.96
C SER A 73 15.41 1.93 0.04
N THR A 74 14.83 1.10 0.94
CA THR A 74 15.59 0.32 1.93
C THR A 74 15.15 -1.15 1.92
N ALA A 75 16.05 -2.06 2.29
CA ALA A 75 15.72 -3.49 2.33
C ALA A 75 14.86 -3.90 3.55
N GLN A 76 14.84 -3.07 4.60
CA GLN A 76 14.12 -3.35 5.85
C GLN A 76 13.66 -2.04 6.51
N THR A 77 12.62 -2.15 7.34
CA THR A 77 12.09 -1.05 8.16
C THR A 77 11.37 -1.61 9.38
N THR A 78 11.22 -0.79 10.42
CA THR A 78 10.49 -1.12 11.64
C THR A 78 9.14 -0.40 11.64
N ILE A 79 8.07 -1.13 12.01
CA ILE A 79 6.74 -0.56 12.18
C ILE A 79 6.47 -0.37 13.67
N GLU A 80 6.37 0.89 14.09
CA GLU A 80 6.02 1.28 15.46
C GLU A 80 4.64 1.95 15.48
N ILE A 81 3.76 1.49 16.38
CA ILE A 81 2.40 2.00 16.53
C ILE A 81 2.08 2.13 18.01
N ASP A 82 2.01 3.37 18.51
CA ASP A 82 1.59 3.63 19.88
C ASP A 82 0.12 3.23 20.07
N SER A 83 -0.23 2.72 21.26
CA SER A 83 -1.61 2.40 21.66
C SER A 83 -2.44 1.70 20.57
N LEU A 84 -1.88 0.67 19.94
CA LEU A 84 -2.50 -0.01 18.81
C LEU A 84 -3.86 -0.63 19.16
N TYR A 85 -3.97 -1.23 20.34
CA TYR A 85 -5.14 -1.98 20.80
C TYR A 85 -5.37 -1.78 22.29
#